data_AF-A0A6M5Y3Y3-F1
#
_entry.id   AF-A0A6M5Y3Y3-F1
#
_cell.length_a   1.000
_cell.length_b   1.000
_cell.length_c   1.000
_cell.angle_alpha   90.00
_cell.angle_beta   90.00
_cell.angle_gamma   90.00
#
_symmetry.space_group_name_H-M   'P 1'
#
loop_
_entity.id
_entity.type
_entity.pdbx_description
1 polymer ?
#
loop_
_entity_poly.entity_id
_entity_poly.type
_entity_poly.pdbx_seq_one_letter_code
_entity_poly.pdbx_strand_id
1 'polypeptide(L)'
;MKTFNTCLSVVVSFFIAVLATHPIIAQTAPTAWSGQITYEGIHKIDPTKLKFLDANGELMKPGDPNWPKDIPDNRMSEQKVLINGTYAKVTRDDEVMRQVTGPGGQSRVMGRPFTERTFIDLRDLKKVTILTVGKDADAKTYQAEAPIQRVSGWQLTDQTRKIAGYTCQKATVPYKNESYTVWITTELPFTYSPIQELTPDTGTVLLIEGSKEQFRAIKVAKTKPDASVAKPSVQAQSVTMDQLAEIRQKAIAEFIEKNGRPGFGG
;
A
#
# COMPACT_ATOMS: atom_id res chain seq x y z
N MET A 1 -27.49 -40.70 83.47
CA MET A 1 -26.17 -40.22 83.89
C MET A 1 -25.31 -40.08 82.64
N LYS A 2 -24.65 -38.92 82.52
CA LYS A 2 -23.73 -38.40 81.50
C LYS A 2 -23.18 -39.27 80.34
N THR A 3 -23.04 -38.55 79.21
CA THR A 3 -21.94 -38.45 78.22
C THR A 3 -21.99 -39.18 76.87
N PHE A 4 -21.94 -38.32 75.83
CA PHE A 4 -21.69 -38.49 74.39
C PHE A 4 -20.30 -39.03 74.07
N ASN A 5 -20.14 -39.70 72.91
CA ASN A 5 -19.22 -39.23 71.86
C ASN A 5 -19.42 -39.96 70.50
N THR A 6 -19.17 -39.16 69.47
CA THR A 6 -19.50 -39.22 68.04
C THR A 6 -18.50 -40.03 67.20
N CYS A 7 -18.92 -40.57 66.04
CA CYS A 7 -18.04 -40.70 64.88
C CYS A 7 -18.80 -40.72 63.54
N LEU A 8 -18.09 -40.31 62.49
CA LEU A 8 -18.51 -39.53 61.33
C LEU A 8 -18.78 -40.41 60.09
N SER A 9 -19.79 -40.06 59.29
CA SER A 9 -20.14 -40.71 58.00
C SER A 9 -19.41 -40.05 56.82
N VAL A 10 -18.91 -40.85 55.87
CA VAL A 10 -18.46 -40.41 54.54
C VAL A 10 -19.29 -41.13 53.48
N VAL A 11 -20.04 -40.36 52.67
CA VAL A 11 -20.78 -40.84 51.49
C VAL A 11 -20.13 -40.20 50.27
N VAL A 12 -19.68 -41.04 49.33
CA VAL A 12 -19.11 -40.61 48.03
C VAL A 12 -20.21 -40.71 46.98
N SER A 13 -20.60 -39.57 46.40
CA SER A 13 -21.56 -39.49 45.28
C SER A 13 -20.82 -39.43 43.95
N PHE A 14 -21.14 -40.36 43.04
CA PHE A 14 -20.69 -40.34 41.64
C PHE A 14 -21.67 -39.51 40.78
N PHE A 15 -21.17 -38.47 40.12
CA PHE A 15 -21.88 -37.74 39.06
C PHE A 15 -21.44 -38.31 37.69
N ILE A 16 -22.39 -38.77 36.88
CA ILE A 16 -22.17 -39.15 35.48
C ILE A 16 -22.59 -37.96 34.60
N ALA A 17 -21.63 -37.37 33.88
CA ALA A 17 -21.89 -36.32 32.90
C ALA A 17 -22.15 -36.92 31.52
N VAL A 18 -23.32 -36.63 30.94
CA VAL A 18 -23.69 -37.00 29.57
C VAL A 18 -23.25 -35.88 28.62
N LEU A 19 -22.28 -36.16 27.74
CA LEU A 19 -21.84 -35.24 26.68
C LEU A 19 -22.79 -35.35 25.47
N ALA A 20 -23.54 -34.29 25.18
CA ALA A 20 -24.33 -34.15 23.96
C ALA A 20 -23.44 -33.63 22.81
N THR A 21 -23.08 -34.50 21.87
CA THR A 21 -22.34 -34.15 20.65
C THR A 21 -23.27 -33.43 19.67
N HIS A 22 -23.07 -32.13 19.47
CA HIS A 22 -23.73 -31.38 18.41
C HIS A 22 -22.85 -31.44 17.14
N PRO A 23 -23.42 -31.64 15.94
CA PRO A 23 -22.65 -31.59 14.71
C PRO A 23 -22.13 -30.17 14.50
N ILE A 24 -20.81 -30.03 14.38
CA ILE A 24 -20.16 -28.79 13.99
C ILE A 24 -20.50 -28.57 12.51
N ILE A 25 -21.43 -27.65 12.23
CA ILE A 25 -21.58 -27.10 10.90
C ILE A 25 -20.30 -26.31 10.63
N ALA A 26 -19.44 -26.83 9.75
CA ALA A 26 -18.31 -26.08 9.23
C ALA A 26 -18.86 -24.82 8.54
N GLN A 27 -18.71 -23.67 9.19
CA GLN A 27 -18.93 -22.37 8.55
C GLN A 27 -17.90 -22.29 7.42
N THR A 28 -18.35 -22.47 6.18
CA THR A 28 -17.54 -22.14 5.00
C THR A 28 -17.19 -20.66 5.12
N ALA A 29 -15.93 -20.35 5.41
CA ALA A 29 -15.43 -18.99 5.34
C ALA A 29 -15.82 -18.42 3.97
N PRO A 30 -16.34 -17.18 3.89
CA PRO A 30 -16.69 -16.58 2.61
C PRO A 30 -15.46 -16.67 1.70
N THR A 31 -15.66 -17.22 0.50
CA THR A 31 -14.60 -17.44 -0.47
C THR A 31 -13.83 -16.14 -0.67
N ALA A 32 -12.60 -16.11 -0.16
CA ALA A 32 -11.76 -14.92 -0.17
C ALA A 32 -11.58 -14.42 -1.60
N TRP A 33 -11.89 -13.15 -1.87
CA TRP A 33 -11.71 -12.58 -3.21
C TRP A 33 -10.23 -12.57 -3.57
N SER A 34 -9.92 -12.93 -4.81
CA SER A 34 -8.57 -12.85 -5.37
C SER A 34 -8.63 -12.24 -6.76
N GLY A 35 -7.73 -11.30 -7.02
CA GLY A 35 -7.72 -10.56 -8.28
C GLY A 35 -6.81 -9.36 -8.25
N GLN A 36 -6.79 -8.63 -9.36
CA GLN A 36 -5.99 -7.42 -9.53
C GLN A 36 -6.87 -6.24 -9.96
N ILE A 37 -6.62 -5.09 -9.36
CA ILE A 37 -7.06 -3.80 -9.88
C ILE A 37 -5.85 -3.07 -10.47
N THR A 38 -5.99 -2.54 -11.68
CA THR A 38 -4.98 -1.71 -12.33
C THR A 38 -5.54 -0.30 -12.45
N TYR A 39 -4.82 0.66 -11.89
CA TYR A 39 -5.12 2.07 -11.95
C TYR A 39 -4.12 2.77 -12.86
N GLU A 40 -4.64 3.70 -13.66
CA GLU A 40 -3.86 4.73 -14.31
C GLU A 40 -3.94 6.00 -13.47
N GLY A 41 -2.79 6.58 -13.16
CA GLY A 41 -2.66 7.82 -12.43
C GLY A 41 -2.15 8.95 -13.33
N ILE A 42 -2.79 10.11 -13.27
CA ILE A 42 -2.33 11.34 -13.92
C ILE A 42 -1.93 12.30 -12.81
N HIS A 43 -0.71 12.80 -12.83
CA HIS A 43 -0.18 13.72 -11.81
C HIS A 43 0.31 14.98 -12.48
N LYS A 44 -0.19 16.12 -12.04
CA LYS A 44 0.29 17.42 -12.46
C LYS A 44 1.73 17.60 -11.99
N ILE A 45 2.61 17.95 -12.92
CA ILE A 45 4.00 18.26 -12.62
C ILE A 45 4.06 19.68 -12.07
N ASP A 46 4.77 19.84 -10.95
CA ASP A 46 5.10 21.14 -10.38
C ASP A 46 6.55 21.47 -10.76
N PRO A 47 6.78 22.39 -11.71
CA PRO A 47 8.14 22.70 -12.18
C PRO A 47 9.07 23.15 -11.05
N THR A 48 8.53 23.74 -9.98
CA THR A 48 9.32 24.19 -8.82
C THR A 48 9.91 23.04 -8.00
N LYS A 49 9.39 21.82 -8.16
CA LYS A 49 9.86 20.61 -7.49
C LYS A 49 10.83 19.80 -8.34
N LEU A 50 10.96 20.14 -9.62
CA LEU A 50 11.91 19.48 -10.51
C LEU A 50 13.33 19.93 -10.18
N LYS A 51 14.25 18.97 -10.24
CA LYS A 51 15.66 19.17 -9.97
C LYS A 51 16.45 18.86 -11.22
N PHE A 52 16.88 19.89 -11.93
CA PHE A 52 17.83 19.78 -13.04
C PHE A 52 19.20 20.26 -12.60
N LEU A 53 20.25 19.70 -13.18
CA LEU A 53 21.62 20.15 -12.97
C LEU A 53 22.14 20.80 -14.26
N ASP A 54 22.88 21.88 -14.12
CA ASP A 54 23.55 22.54 -15.23
C ASP A 54 24.82 21.79 -15.67
N ALA A 55 25.55 22.34 -16.64
CA ALA A 55 26.79 21.76 -17.14
C ALA A 55 27.91 21.69 -16.08
N ASN A 56 27.84 22.50 -15.03
CA ASN A 56 28.78 22.52 -13.92
C ASN A 56 28.33 21.62 -12.76
N GLY A 57 27.14 21.04 -12.86
CA GLY A 57 26.56 20.17 -11.84
C GLY A 57 25.89 20.91 -10.68
N GLU A 58 25.52 22.18 -10.87
CA GLU A 58 24.75 22.99 -9.93
C GLU A 58 23.24 22.88 -10.18
N LEU A 59 22.42 23.07 -9.14
CA LEU A 59 20.96 22.95 -9.23
C LEU A 59 20.37 24.14 -10.00
N MET A 60 19.68 23.85 -11.09
CA MET A 60 18.98 24.84 -11.89
C MET A 60 17.66 25.24 -11.24
N LYS A 61 17.23 26.48 -11.47
CA LYS A 61 15.93 27.01 -11.07
C LYS A 61 14.99 27.14 -12.27
N PRO A 62 13.67 26.99 -12.06
CA PRO A 62 12.70 27.32 -13.09
C PRO A 62 12.90 28.74 -13.60
N GLY A 63 13.12 28.88 -14.91
CA GLY A 63 13.38 30.16 -15.57
C GLY A 63 14.85 30.42 -15.92
N ASP A 64 15.78 29.58 -15.49
CA ASP A 64 17.18 29.68 -15.92
C ASP A 64 17.31 29.50 -17.45
N PRO A 65 18.31 30.12 -18.12
CA PRO A 65 18.44 30.07 -19.58
C PRO A 65 18.46 28.66 -20.18
N ASN A 66 19.04 27.70 -19.44
CA ASN A 66 19.18 26.31 -19.84
C ASN A 66 18.05 25.42 -19.31
N TRP A 67 17.06 25.97 -18.59
CA TRP A 67 15.97 25.20 -18.02
C TRP A 67 15.20 24.46 -19.13
N PRO A 68 14.88 23.16 -18.95
CA PRO A 68 14.18 22.40 -19.98
C PRO A 68 12.83 23.05 -20.34
N LYS A 69 12.62 23.28 -21.64
CA LYS A 69 11.40 23.94 -22.15
C LYS A 69 10.27 22.96 -22.45
N ASP A 70 10.60 21.70 -22.71
CA ASP A 70 9.64 20.66 -23.12
C ASP A 70 9.23 19.75 -21.94
N ILE A 71 8.96 20.36 -20.78
CA ILE A 71 8.48 19.62 -19.61
C ILE A 71 6.97 19.40 -19.78
N PRO A 72 6.49 18.15 -19.76
CA PRO A 72 5.05 17.89 -19.87
C PRO A 72 4.29 18.45 -18.66
N ASP A 73 3.04 18.84 -18.85
CA ASP A 73 2.18 19.33 -17.76
C ASP A 73 1.84 18.23 -16.74
N ASN A 74 1.79 16.97 -17.21
CA ASN A 74 1.41 15.82 -16.40
C ASN A 74 2.37 14.65 -16.63
N ARG A 75 2.60 13.87 -15.56
CA ARG A 75 3.18 12.53 -15.66
C ARG A 75 2.08 11.49 -15.49
N MET A 76 2.19 10.41 -16.27
CA MET A 76 1.36 9.24 -16.10
C MET A 76 2.08 8.23 -15.20
N SER A 77 1.31 7.44 -14.47
CA SER A 77 1.80 6.34 -13.64
C SER A 77 0.83 5.17 -13.72
N GLU A 78 1.35 3.96 -13.57
CA GLU A 78 0.54 2.76 -13.40
C GLU A 78 0.67 2.24 -11.97
N GLN A 79 -0.47 1.98 -11.32
CA GLN A 79 -0.52 1.31 -10.02
C GLN A 79 -1.29 -0.01 -10.15
N LYS A 80 -0.62 -1.12 -9.82
CA LYS A 80 -1.22 -2.45 -9.76
C LYS A 80 -1.45 -2.84 -8.31
N VAL A 81 -2.66 -3.32 -8.03
CA VAL A 81 -3.12 -3.74 -6.71
C VAL A 81 -3.58 -5.17 -6.80
N LEU A 82 -2.72 -6.10 -6.39
CA LEU A 82 -3.02 -7.53 -6.38
C LEU A 82 -3.56 -7.91 -5.00
N ILE A 83 -4.76 -8.46 -4.93
CA ILE A 83 -5.46 -8.78 -3.68
C ILE A 83 -5.64 -10.28 -3.57
N ASN A 84 -5.45 -10.79 -2.36
CA ASN A 84 -5.72 -12.16 -1.97
C ASN A 84 -6.34 -12.15 -0.57
N GLY A 85 -7.66 -12.31 -0.51
CA GLY A 85 -8.44 -12.19 0.72
C GLY A 85 -8.35 -10.79 1.32
N THR A 86 -7.81 -10.69 2.53
CA THR A 86 -7.71 -9.43 3.28
C THR A 86 -6.39 -8.70 3.05
N TYR A 87 -5.51 -9.20 2.18
CA TYR A 87 -4.24 -8.57 1.87
C TYR A 87 -4.20 -8.07 0.43
N ALA A 88 -3.59 -6.90 0.24
CA ALA A 88 -3.26 -6.35 -1.06
C ALA A 88 -1.76 -6.09 -1.16
N LYS A 89 -1.16 -6.38 -2.31
CA LYS A 89 0.19 -5.97 -2.70
C LYS A 89 0.07 -4.85 -3.72
N VAL A 90 0.75 -3.74 -3.45
CA VAL A 90 0.77 -2.56 -4.32
C VAL A 90 2.11 -2.51 -5.05
N THR A 91 2.07 -2.24 -6.35
CA THR A 91 3.25 -2.05 -7.19
C THR A 91 3.03 -0.83 -8.07
N ARG A 92 4.05 0.03 -8.15
CA ARG A 92 4.04 1.23 -9.00
C ARG A 92 5.20 1.19 -10.00
N ASP A 93 5.00 1.77 -11.16
CA ASP A 93 5.99 1.78 -12.24
C ASP A 93 7.23 2.64 -11.97
N ASP A 94 7.14 3.59 -11.03
CA ASP A 94 8.23 4.46 -10.58
C ASP A 94 9.23 3.78 -9.61
N GLU A 95 9.03 2.50 -9.28
CA GLU A 95 9.85 1.75 -8.33
C GLU A 95 11.05 1.00 -8.98
N VAL A 96 11.24 1.06 -10.30
CA VAL A 96 12.20 0.20 -11.03
C VAL A 96 13.54 0.88 -11.34
N MET A 97 14.66 0.20 -11.02
CA MET A 97 16.01 0.59 -11.44
C MET A 97 16.21 0.43 -12.96
N ARG A 98 16.71 1.46 -13.64
CA ARG A 98 17.01 1.46 -15.08
C ARG A 98 18.44 1.90 -15.32
N GLN A 99 19.22 1.11 -16.06
CA GLN A 99 20.53 1.53 -16.53
C GLN A 99 20.35 2.34 -17.82
N VAL A 100 20.80 3.58 -17.83
CA VAL A 100 20.74 4.48 -19.00
C VAL A 100 22.16 4.77 -19.46
N THR A 101 22.44 4.50 -20.73
CA THR A 101 23.74 4.84 -21.33
C THR A 101 23.64 6.24 -21.93
N GLY A 102 24.42 7.17 -21.38
CA GLY A 102 24.49 8.55 -21.86
C GLY A 102 25.43 8.72 -23.07
N PRO A 103 25.39 9.89 -23.72
CA PRO A 103 26.33 10.24 -24.79
C PRO A 103 27.78 10.12 -24.30
N GLY A 104 28.63 9.43 -25.06
CA GLY A 104 30.03 9.17 -24.67
C GLY A 104 30.26 7.88 -23.86
N GLY A 105 29.27 6.98 -23.76
CA GLY A 105 29.44 5.65 -23.13
C GLY A 105 29.36 5.64 -21.61
N GLN A 106 29.02 6.76 -20.97
CA GLN A 106 28.79 6.82 -19.52
C GLN A 106 27.48 6.10 -19.16
N SER A 107 27.57 4.94 -18.52
CA SER A 107 26.40 4.27 -17.92
C SER A 107 26.02 4.95 -16.62
N ARG A 108 24.77 5.40 -16.51
CA ARG A 108 24.15 5.89 -15.27
C ARG A 108 23.12 4.88 -14.80
N VAL A 109 23.23 4.45 -13.54
CA VAL A 109 22.19 3.66 -12.89
C VAL A 109 21.15 4.61 -12.35
N MET A 110 19.95 4.59 -12.93
CA MET A 110 18.76 5.29 -12.45
C MET A 110 17.98 4.37 -11.53
N GLY A 111 17.40 4.90 -10.46
CA GLY A 111 16.49 4.17 -9.56
C GLY A 111 17.01 3.99 -8.14
N ARG A 112 16.26 3.24 -7.33
CA ARG A 112 16.50 3.09 -5.90
C ARG A 112 17.52 1.98 -5.60
N PRO A 113 18.50 2.18 -4.71
CA PRO A 113 19.50 1.16 -4.35
C PRO A 113 18.96 0.07 -3.40
N PHE A 114 17.64 -0.09 -3.36
CA PHE A 114 16.92 -1.00 -2.49
C PHE A 114 15.64 -1.44 -3.19
N THR A 115 15.14 -2.61 -2.82
CA THR A 115 13.81 -3.06 -3.24
C THR A 115 12.81 -2.73 -2.14
N GLU A 116 11.67 -2.17 -2.53
CA GLU A 116 10.57 -1.88 -1.62
C GLU A 116 9.32 -2.63 -2.07
N ARG A 117 8.59 -3.20 -1.11
CA ARG A 117 7.30 -3.84 -1.33
C ARG A 117 6.29 -3.26 -0.37
N THR A 118 5.15 -2.84 -0.90
CA THR A 118 4.06 -2.30 -0.10
C THR A 118 2.90 -3.28 -0.08
N PHE A 119 2.43 -3.60 1.12
CA PHE A 119 1.24 -4.40 1.36
C PHE A 119 0.23 -3.61 2.19
N ILE A 120 -1.04 -3.95 2.02
CA ILE A 120 -2.15 -3.38 2.78
C ILE A 120 -2.91 -4.52 3.42
N ASP A 121 -3.06 -4.46 4.74
CA ASP A 121 -4.05 -5.24 5.46
C ASP A 121 -5.38 -4.49 5.34
N LEU A 122 -6.27 -5.01 4.48
CA LEU A 122 -7.57 -4.43 4.16
C LEU A 122 -8.54 -4.55 5.34
N ARG A 123 -8.30 -5.47 6.27
CA ARG A 123 -9.15 -5.68 7.45
C ARG A 123 -8.76 -4.73 8.58
N ASP A 124 -7.47 -4.65 8.87
CA ASP A 124 -6.94 -3.82 9.96
C ASP A 124 -6.64 -2.38 9.52
N LEU A 125 -6.76 -2.08 8.23
CA LEU A 125 -6.40 -0.81 7.62
C LEU A 125 -4.95 -0.41 7.98
N LYS A 126 -4.01 -1.32 7.74
CA LYS A 126 -2.59 -1.11 8.00
C LYS A 126 -1.80 -1.21 6.71
N LYS A 127 -0.87 -0.26 6.50
CA LYS A 127 0.17 -0.39 5.50
C LYS A 127 1.35 -1.13 6.10
N VAL A 128 1.81 -2.17 5.42
CA VAL A 128 3.05 -2.89 5.74
C VAL A 128 4.05 -2.61 4.62
N THR A 129 5.21 -2.04 4.98
CA THR A 129 6.28 -1.76 4.02
C THR A 129 7.46 -2.66 4.31
N ILE A 130 7.97 -3.33 3.28
CA ILE A 130 9.16 -4.18 3.36
C ILE A 130 10.25 -3.60 2.49
N LEU A 131 11.33 -3.18 3.13
CA LEU A 131 12.50 -2.63 2.48
C LEU A 131 13.62 -3.65 2.54
N THR A 132 14.29 -3.92 1.42
CA THR A 132 15.51 -4.74 1.40
C THR A 132 16.64 -3.94 0.78
N VAL A 133 17.71 -3.77 1.55
CA VAL A 133 18.92 -3.04 1.17
C VAL A 133 20.05 -4.03 0.99
N GLY A 134 20.86 -3.86 -0.06
CA GLY A 134 21.94 -4.78 -0.40
C GLY A 134 21.51 -5.89 -1.36
N LYS A 135 22.38 -6.89 -1.54
CA LYS A 135 22.18 -8.04 -2.43
C LYS A 135 22.68 -9.31 -1.73
N ASP A 136 22.15 -10.45 -2.17
CA ASP A 136 22.62 -11.78 -1.76
C ASP A 136 22.69 -11.96 -0.24
N ALA A 137 23.78 -12.52 0.29
CA ALA A 137 23.93 -12.86 1.71
C ALA A 137 24.01 -11.64 2.64
N ASP A 138 24.37 -10.46 2.12
CA ASP A 138 24.49 -9.22 2.90
C ASP A 138 23.19 -8.40 2.91
N ALA A 139 22.15 -8.87 2.20
CA ALA A 139 20.88 -8.18 2.11
C ALA A 139 20.20 -8.09 3.49
N LYS A 140 19.84 -6.87 3.90
CA LYS A 140 19.11 -6.61 5.14
C LYS A 140 17.68 -6.25 4.81
N THR A 141 16.73 -6.97 5.39
CA THR A 141 15.30 -6.73 5.23
C THR A 141 14.71 -6.09 6.49
N TYR A 142 13.95 -5.03 6.28
CA TYR A 142 13.26 -4.26 7.31
C TYR A 142 11.76 -4.24 7.02
N GLN A 143 10.97 -4.25 8.08
CA GLN A 143 9.52 -4.15 8.00
C GLN A 143 9.03 -3.00 8.89
N ALA A 144 8.17 -2.14 8.34
CA ALA A 144 7.43 -1.15 9.11
C ALA A 144 5.94 -1.33 8.88
N GLU A 145 5.15 -1.18 9.93
CA GLU A 145 3.69 -1.16 9.88
C GLU A 145 3.20 0.23 10.30
N ALA A 146 2.21 0.76 9.58
CA ALA A 146 1.58 2.04 9.91
C ALA A 146 0.06 1.95 9.73
N PRO A 147 -0.73 2.45 10.69
CA PRO A 147 -2.18 2.55 10.50
C PRO A 147 -2.50 3.54 9.38
N ILE A 148 -3.49 3.22 8.56
CA ILE A 148 -4.01 4.12 7.53
C ILE A 148 -4.91 5.15 8.20
N GLN A 149 -4.49 6.40 8.17
CA GLN A 149 -5.27 7.54 8.64
C GLN A 149 -6.24 7.97 7.55
N ARG A 150 -7.53 7.68 7.73
CA ARG A 150 -8.58 8.00 6.74
C ARG A 150 -9.11 9.41 6.97
N VAL A 151 -9.39 10.12 5.89
CA VAL A 151 -10.08 11.42 5.99
C VAL A 151 -11.56 11.23 6.31
N SER A 152 -12.14 12.25 6.93
CA SER A 152 -13.56 12.34 7.25
C SER A 152 -14.27 13.39 6.38
N GLY A 153 -15.59 13.51 6.53
CA GLY A 153 -16.39 14.51 5.81
C GLY A 153 -16.88 14.07 4.43
N TRP A 154 -16.98 12.77 4.19
CA TRP A 154 -17.55 12.20 2.96
C TRP A 154 -19.01 12.63 2.78
N GLN A 155 -19.35 13.08 1.57
CA GLN A 155 -20.71 13.39 1.15
C GLN A 155 -21.06 12.52 -0.06
N LEU A 156 -21.93 11.53 0.15
CA LEU A 156 -22.45 10.68 -0.93
C LEU A 156 -23.52 11.44 -1.71
N THR A 157 -23.62 11.14 -3.00
CA THR A 157 -24.63 11.71 -3.90
C THR A 157 -25.33 10.60 -4.66
N ASP A 158 -26.50 10.88 -5.24
CA ASP A 158 -27.24 9.89 -6.03
C ASP A 158 -26.67 9.68 -7.44
N GLN A 159 -25.60 10.40 -7.80
CA GLN A 159 -24.98 10.26 -9.12
C GLN A 159 -24.25 8.93 -9.22
N THR A 160 -24.54 8.19 -10.30
CA THR A 160 -23.91 6.91 -10.60
C THR A 160 -23.22 6.91 -11.96
N ARG A 161 -22.16 6.09 -12.09
CA ARG A 161 -21.40 5.91 -13.33
C ARG A 161 -20.77 4.53 -13.35
N LYS A 162 -20.63 3.93 -14.54
CA LYS A 162 -19.85 2.68 -14.70
C LYS A 162 -18.37 2.95 -14.90
N ILE A 163 -17.53 2.28 -14.11
CA ILE A 163 -16.05 2.38 -14.18
C ILE A 163 -15.49 0.95 -14.13
N ALA A 164 -14.65 0.59 -15.11
CA ALA A 164 -14.10 -0.76 -15.25
C ALA A 164 -15.15 -1.90 -15.17
N GLY A 165 -16.39 -1.63 -15.58
CA GLY A 165 -17.51 -2.59 -15.55
C GLY A 165 -18.38 -2.56 -14.30
N TYR A 166 -18.01 -1.81 -13.25
CA TYR A 166 -18.72 -1.73 -11.98
C TYR A 166 -19.52 -0.44 -11.86
N THR A 167 -20.68 -0.51 -11.22
CA THR A 167 -21.49 0.67 -10.88
C THR A 167 -20.85 1.35 -9.67
N CYS A 168 -20.55 2.63 -9.83
CA CYS A 168 -20.00 3.47 -8.79
C CYS A 168 -20.95 4.60 -8.43
N GLN A 169 -21.01 4.92 -7.15
CA GLN A 169 -21.67 6.11 -6.62
C GLN A 169 -20.64 7.22 -6.41
N LYS A 170 -21.00 8.44 -6.77
CA LYS A 170 -20.16 9.62 -6.55
C LYS A 170 -20.22 10.07 -5.09
N ALA A 171 -19.07 10.40 -4.54
CA ALA A 171 -18.90 11.09 -3.29
C ALA A 171 -17.95 12.29 -3.45
N THR A 172 -18.05 13.26 -2.54
CA THR A 172 -17.06 14.33 -2.38
C THR A 172 -16.46 14.29 -0.99
N VAL A 173 -15.18 14.63 -0.85
CA VAL A 173 -14.47 14.58 0.44
C VAL A 173 -13.38 15.65 0.51
N PRO A 174 -13.21 16.36 1.63
CA PRO A 174 -12.12 17.30 1.81
C PRO A 174 -10.78 16.56 1.95
N TYR A 175 -9.80 16.89 1.12
CA TYR A 175 -8.45 16.33 1.16
C TYR A 175 -7.44 17.32 0.60
N LYS A 176 -6.26 17.43 1.24
CA LYS A 176 -5.18 18.35 0.84
C LYS A 176 -5.64 19.80 0.57
N ASN A 177 -6.52 20.33 1.42
CA ASN A 177 -7.07 21.69 1.34
C ASN A 177 -7.93 21.99 0.10
N GLU A 178 -8.47 20.95 -0.55
CA GLU A 178 -9.46 21.07 -1.63
C GLU A 178 -10.53 19.98 -1.48
N SER A 179 -11.56 20.02 -2.32
CA SER A 179 -12.59 18.98 -2.37
C SER A 179 -12.27 18.00 -3.50
N TYR A 180 -12.12 16.72 -3.15
CA TYR A 180 -11.90 15.64 -4.11
C TYR A 180 -13.24 15.04 -4.52
N THR A 181 -13.38 14.69 -5.80
CA THR A 181 -14.48 13.83 -6.27
C THR A 181 -14.00 12.39 -6.32
N VAL A 182 -14.79 11.47 -5.76
CA VAL A 182 -14.43 10.06 -5.65
C VAL A 182 -15.62 9.21 -6.12
N TRP A 183 -15.35 8.10 -6.81
CA TRP A 183 -16.37 7.15 -7.24
C TRP A 183 -16.13 5.79 -6.59
N ILE A 184 -17.11 5.33 -5.82
CA ILE A 184 -17.03 4.17 -4.94
C ILE A 184 -17.98 3.09 -5.45
N THR A 185 -17.54 1.84 -5.53
CA THR A 185 -18.40 0.67 -5.76
C THR A 185 -18.47 -0.22 -4.51
N THR A 186 -19.64 -0.81 -4.27
CA THR A 186 -19.86 -1.83 -3.22
C THR A 186 -19.95 -3.25 -3.80
N GLU A 187 -19.80 -3.40 -5.12
CA GLU A 187 -19.86 -4.70 -5.80
C GLU A 187 -18.61 -5.56 -5.56
N LEU A 188 -17.52 -4.95 -5.09
CA LEU A 188 -16.29 -5.65 -4.67
C LEU A 188 -16.35 -5.92 -3.16
N PRO A 189 -16.03 -7.15 -2.70
CA PRO A 189 -16.24 -7.57 -1.31
C PRO A 189 -15.10 -7.11 -0.37
N PHE A 190 -14.56 -5.92 -0.59
CA PHE A 190 -13.49 -5.32 0.20
C PHE A 190 -13.52 -3.80 0.10
N THR A 191 -12.88 -3.14 1.08
CA THR A 191 -12.74 -1.69 1.14
C THR A 191 -11.31 -1.30 0.77
N TYR A 192 -11.14 -0.43 -0.22
CA TYR A 192 -9.82 -0.04 -0.72
C TYR A 192 -9.87 1.30 -1.47
N SER A 193 -8.73 2.01 -1.50
CA SER A 193 -8.52 3.18 -2.36
C SER A 193 -7.07 3.26 -2.85
N PRO A 194 -6.82 3.70 -4.10
CA PRO A 194 -5.45 3.87 -4.62
C PRO A 194 -4.67 4.96 -3.86
N ILE A 195 -5.36 5.89 -3.20
CA ILE A 195 -4.83 6.81 -2.19
C ILE A 195 -5.34 6.34 -0.82
N GLN A 196 -4.43 5.94 0.07
CA GLN A 196 -4.77 5.25 1.33
C GLN A 196 -5.66 6.11 2.24
N GLU A 197 -5.37 7.40 2.33
CA GLU A 197 -6.14 8.35 3.15
C GLU A 197 -7.58 8.53 2.64
N LEU A 198 -7.80 8.32 1.34
CA LEU A 198 -9.10 8.37 0.67
C LEU A 198 -9.81 7.01 0.65
N THR A 199 -9.53 6.16 1.63
CA THR A 199 -10.27 4.90 1.83
C THR A 199 -11.59 5.20 2.55
N PRO A 200 -12.76 4.83 2.00
CA PRO A 200 -14.06 5.07 2.65
C PRO A 200 -14.29 4.08 3.80
N ASP A 201 -15.42 4.20 4.51
CA ASP A 201 -15.87 3.19 5.49
C ASP A 201 -16.32 1.89 4.83
N THR A 202 -16.88 1.97 3.62
CA THR A 202 -17.33 0.81 2.87
C THR A 202 -17.16 1.03 1.39
N GLY A 203 -16.66 0.01 0.70
CA GLY A 203 -16.55 -0.03 -0.75
C GLY A 203 -15.15 0.27 -1.28
N THR A 204 -14.98 0.01 -2.57
CA THR A 204 -13.73 0.19 -3.29
C THR A 204 -13.81 1.43 -4.18
N VAL A 205 -12.81 2.29 -4.08
CA VAL A 205 -12.66 3.48 -4.92
C VAL A 205 -12.10 3.08 -6.28
N LEU A 206 -12.83 3.41 -7.36
CA LEU A 206 -12.41 3.15 -8.74
C LEU A 206 -12.05 4.43 -9.51
N LEU A 207 -12.38 5.61 -9.00
CA LEU A 207 -11.92 6.87 -9.57
C LEU A 207 -11.75 7.92 -8.46
N ILE A 208 -10.65 8.67 -8.52
CA ILE A 208 -10.35 9.84 -7.70
C ILE A 208 -10.01 10.98 -8.64
N GLU A 209 -10.58 12.15 -8.40
CA GLU A 209 -10.37 13.38 -9.17
C GLU A 209 -10.08 14.53 -8.20
N GLY A 210 -8.84 15.01 -8.19
CA GLY A 210 -8.40 16.24 -7.55
C GLY A 210 -7.76 17.19 -8.56
N SER A 211 -7.40 18.41 -8.15
CA SER A 211 -6.82 19.40 -9.09
C SER A 211 -5.39 19.07 -9.55
N LYS A 212 -4.68 18.24 -8.80
CA LYS A 212 -3.26 17.88 -9.06
C LYS A 212 -3.06 16.41 -9.37
N GLU A 213 -4.02 15.56 -9.07
CA GLU A 213 -3.89 14.12 -9.29
C GLU A 213 -5.26 13.49 -9.61
N GLN A 214 -5.24 12.52 -10.51
CA GLN A 214 -6.36 11.67 -10.84
C GLN A 214 -5.90 10.22 -10.81
N PHE A 215 -6.72 9.32 -10.28
CA PHE A 215 -6.50 7.88 -10.35
C PHE A 215 -7.76 7.23 -10.90
N ARG A 216 -7.66 6.47 -12.00
CA ARG A 216 -8.79 5.76 -12.61
C ARG A 216 -8.48 4.28 -12.74
N ALA A 217 -9.35 3.43 -12.21
CA ALA A 217 -9.31 2.01 -12.45
C ALA A 217 -9.60 1.75 -13.94
N ILE A 218 -8.63 1.17 -14.64
CA ILE A 218 -8.74 0.81 -16.06
C ILE A 218 -9.06 -0.67 -16.24
N LYS A 219 -8.74 -1.52 -15.25
CA LYS A 219 -8.98 -2.95 -15.30
C LYS A 219 -9.17 -3.52 -13.90
N VAL A 220 -10.18 -4.38 -13.75
CA VAL A 220 -10.37 -5.26 -12.59
C VAL A 220 -10.49 -6.68 -13.12
N ALA A 221 -9.66 -7.59 -12.61
CA ALA A 221 -9.65 -8.98 -13.06
C ALA A 221 -9.61 -9.91 -11.86
N LYS A 222 -10.53 -10.87 -11.79
CA LYS A 222 -10.39 -12.00 -10.86
C LYS A 222 -9.23 -12.87 -11.30
N THR A 223 -8.43 -13.32 -10.35
CA THR A 223 -7.30 -14.22 -10.59
C THR A 223 -7.32 -15.33 -9.56
N LYS A 224 -6.52 -16.38 -9.80
CA LYS A 224 -6.24 -17.36 -8.74
C LYS A 224 -5.53 -16.65 -7.57
N PRO A 225 -5.70 -17.14 -6.32
CA PRO A 225 -4.95 -16.65 -5.18
C PRO A 225 -3.45 -16.65 -5.47
N ASP A 226 -2.78 -15.53 -5.22
CA ASP A 226 -1.34 -15.39 -5.36
C ASP A 226 -0.69 -15.37 -3.96
N ALA A 227 0.16 -16.36 -3.70
CA ALA A 227 0.85 -16.48 -2.41
C ALA A 227 1.80 -15.31 -2.12
N SER A 228 2.26 -14.59 -3.15
CA SER A 228 3.10 -13.40 -2.99
C SER A 228 2.39 -12.19 -2.39
N VAL A 229 1.07 -12.27 -2.20
CA VAL A 229 0.21 -11.23 -1.60
C VAL A 229 -0.06 -11.51 -0.11
N ALA A 230 0.13 -12.75 0.36
CA ALA A 230 -0.04 -13.08 1.77
C ALA A 230 0.90 -12.22 2.63
N LYS A 231 0.49 -11.89 3.87
CA LYS A 231 1.34 -11.16 4.83
C LYS A 231 2.74 -11.76 4.77
N PRO A 232 3.77 -10.99 4.37
CA PRO A 232 5.05 -11.60 4.07
C PRO A 232 5.65 -12.20 5.33
N SER A 233 5.82 -13.52 5.36
CA SER A 233 6.56 -14.23 6.42
C SER A 233 8.06 -14.12 6.16
N VAL A 234 8.57 -12.89 6.05
CA VAL A 234 10.00 -12.63 5.85
C VAL A 234 10.63 -12.45 7.22
N GLN A 235 11.81 -13.04 7.42
CA GLN A 235 12.66 -12.64 8.55
C GLN A 235 13.12 -11.21 8.30
N ALA A 236 12.40 -10.25 8.89
CA ALA A 236 12.64 -8.83 8.73
C ALA A 236 12.81 -8.19 10.10
N GLN A 237 13.72 -7.22 10.19
CA GLN A 237 13.83 -6.39 11.38
C GLN A 237 12.63 -5.41 11.42
N SER A 238 11.82 -5.48 12.47
CA SER A 238 10.75 -4.51 12.72
C SER A 238 11.34 -3.15 13.06
N VAL A 239 10.90 -2.11 12.36
CA VAL A 239 11.33 -0.71 12.53
C VAL A 239 10.12 0.23 12.44
N THR A 240 10.29 1.46 12.93
CA THR A 240 9.29 2.53 12.74
C THR A 240 9.34 3.08 11.30
N MET A 241 8.32 3.82 10.90
CA MET A 241 8.34 4.51 9.59
C MET A 241 9.47 5.53 9.47
N ASP A 242 9.83 6.20 10.56
CA ASP A 242 10.93 7.18 10.59
C ASP A 242 12.29 6.49 10.45
N GLN A 243 12.51 5.40 11.20
CA GLN A 243 13.71 4.56 11.04
C GLN A 243 13.81 4.01 9.62
N LEU A 244 12.69 3.59 9.03
CA LEU A 244 12.65 3.13 7.64
C LEU A 244 13.04 4.25 6.67
N ALA A 245 12.63 5.50 6.92
CA ALA A 245 13.03 6.66 6.12
C ALA A 245 14.54 6.95 6.25
N GLU A 246 15.10 6.88 7.46
CA GLU A 246 16.54 7.02 7.70
C GLU A 246 17.35 5.94 6.97
N ILE A 247 16.89 4.68 7.02
CA ILE A 247 17.54 3.56 6.31
C ILE A 247 17.54 3.81 4.79
N ARG A 248 16.43 4.30 4.22
CA ARG A 248 16.37 4.67 2.79
C ARG A 248 17.37 5.77 2.46
N GLN A 249 17.40 6.84 3.26
CA GLN A 249 18.29 7.97 3.04
C GLN A 249 19.76 7.54 3.10
N LYS A 250 20.12 6.72 4.09
CA LYS A 250 21.45 6.15 4.23
C LYS A 250 21.82 5.27 3.02
N ALA A 251 20.94 4.36 2.62
CA ALA A 251 21.17 3.50 1.46
C ALA A 251 21.36 4.30 0.17
N ILE A 252 20.63 5.40 0.01
CA ILE A 252 20.82 6.35 -1.10
C ILE A 252 22.20 6.98 -1.00
N ALA A 253 22.54 7.61 0.14
CA ALA A 253 23.81 8.31 0.33
C ALA A 253 25.03 7.41 0.06
N GLU A 254 25.06 6.21 0.61
CA GLU A 254 26.13 5.22 0.38
C GLU A 254 26.23 4.82 -1.10
N PHE A 255 25.08 4.69 -1.78
CA PHE A 255 25.06 4.41 -3.22
C PHE A 255 25.64 5.58 -4.04
N ILE A 256 25.34 6.83 -3.67
CA ILE A 256 25.91 8.04 -4.31
C ILE A 256 27.44 8.06 -4.14
N GLU A 257 27.91 7.80 -2.93
CA GLU A 257 29.34 7.81 -2.60
C GLU A 257 30.10 6.76 -3.43
N LYS A 258 29.54 5.55 -3.54
CA LYS A 258 30.20 4.42 -4.21
C LYS A 258 30.16 4.48 -5.74
N ASN A 259 29.04 4.93 -6.31
CA ASN A 259 28.79 4.83 -7.76
C ASN A 259 28.76 6.18 -8.49
N GLY A 260 29.03 7.28 -7.78
CA GLY A 260 28.80 8.62 -8.28
C GLY A 260 27.31 9.00 -8.29
N ARG A 261 27.01 10.22 -8.74
CA ARG A 261 25.69 10.85 -8.58
C ARG A 261 24.56 9.97 -9.17
N PRO A 262 23.56 9.55 -8.40
CA PRO A 262 22.36 8.94 -8.94
C PRO A 262 21.67 9.99 -9.82
N GLY A 263 21.31 9.60 -11.03
CA GLY A 263 20.33 10.37 -11.79
C GLY A 263 19.00 10.24 -11.08
N PHE A 264 18.69 11.18 -10.19
CA PHE A 264 17.32 11.36 -9.72
C PHE A 264 16.56 12.06 -10.85
N GLY A 265 15.74 11.32 -11.57
CA GLY A 265 14.78 11.87 -12.53
C GLY A 265 13.37 11.49 -12.11
N GLY A 266 12.50 12.50 -11.98
CA GLY A 266 11.04 12.36 -11.85
C GLY A 266 10.48 12.85 -10.53
#